data_AF-A0A537VNA8-F1
#
_entry.id   AF-A0A537VNA8-F1
#
_cell.length_a   1.000
_cell.length_b   1.000
_cell.length_c   1.000
_cell.angle_alpha   90.00
_cell.angle_beta   90.00
_cell.angle_gamma   90.00
#
_symmetry.space_group_name_H-M   'P 1'
#
loop_
_entity.id
_entity.type
_entity.pdbx_description
1 polymer ?
#
loop_
_entity_poly.entity_id
_entity_poly.type
_entity_poly.pdbx_seq_one_letter_code
_entity_poly.pdbx_strand_id
1 'polypeptide(L)'
;MKMPTRIPRPRTSRRTLIIVIVSIVVLLILFGSTATFYTDLLWFKETGFQTVFFTQIWTKAFLGLTFGVIFAGVMLLNLWVVQKSTSPSRLFTMQDQVLERYRATLQPYVRWGVVGLSLLFGLFAGSGATSQWRNWLMFSHSQHFGGATDPIFHKDIGFYVFRLPFERFVFTWAFSSLLVITILTGL
;
A
#
# COMPACT_ATOMS: atom_id res chain seq x y z
N MET A 1 5.19 -5.55 68.46
CA MET A 1 5.81 -6.10 67.23
C MET A 1 4.92 -5.73 66.04
N LYS A 2 5.23 -4.66 65.30
CA LYS A 2 4.40 -4.19 64.16
C LYS A 2 4.80 -4.96 62.90
N MET A 3 3.87 -5.72 62.33
CA MET A 3 4.09 -6.40 61.06
C MET A 3 4.16 -5.37 59.92
N PRO A 4 5.16 -5.42 59.03
CA PRO A 4 5.17 -4.57 57.85
C PRO A 4 4.05 -5.03 56.89
N THR A 5 3.08 -4.15 56.65
CA THR A 5 2.07 -4.32 55.63
C THR A 5 2.73 -4.31 54.25
N ARG A 6 2.77 -5.45 53.57
CA ARG A 6 3.21 -5.51 52.16
C ARG A 6 2.13 -4.87 51.31
N ILE A 7 2.39 -3.66 50.82
CA ILE A 7 1.56 -3.01 49.79
C ILE A 7 1.66 -3.85 48.51
N PRO A 8 0.55 -4.37 47.96
CA PRO A 8 0.58 -5.07 46.69
C PRO A 8 1.04 -4.10 45.60
N ARG A 9 2.22 -4.34 45.01
CA ARG A 9 2.63 -3.58 43.82
C ARG A 9 1.76 -4.06 42.65
N PRO A 10 1.08 -3.18 41.91
CA PRO A 10 0.37 -3.60 40.71
C PRO A 10 1.40 -4.18 39.73
N ARG A 11 1.31 -5.49 39.47
CA ARG A 11 2.07 -6.12 38.38
C ARG A 11 1.41 -5.72 37.08
N THR A 12 1.74 -4.53 36.57
CA THR A 12 1.38 -4.18 35.20
C THR A 12 2.06 -5.21 34.28
N SER A 13 1.24 -5.98 33.57
CA SER A 13 1.78 -6.95 32.60
C SER A 13 2.57 -6.19 31.55
N ARG A 14 3.73 -6.72 31.13
CA ARG A 14 4.56 -6.14 30.05
C ARG A 14 3.71 -5.82 28.82
N ARG A 15 2.66 -6.63 28.56
CA ARG A 15 1.68 -6.40 27.49
C ARG A 15 0.87 -5.12 27.69
N THR A 16 0.35 -4.87 28.89
CA THR A 16 -0.41 -3.66 29.22
C THR A 16 0.45 -2.41 29.07
N LEU A 17 1.71 -2.46 29.52
CA LEU A 17 2.64 -1.34 29.37
C LEU A 17 2.94 -1.05 27.89
N ILE A 18 3.18 -2.09 27.08
CA ILE A 18 3.37 -1.93 25.62
C ILE A 18 2.12 -1.32 24.97
N ILE A 19 0.92 -1.81 25.29
CA ILE A 19 -0.33 -1.28 24.74
C ILE A 19 -0.49 0.19 25.10
N VAL A 20 -0.26 0.57 26.36
CA VAL A 20 -0.36 1.98 26.79
C VAL A 20 0.65 2.85 26.05
N ILE A 21 1.90 2.42 25.92
CA ILE A 21 2.92 3.18 25.18
C ILE A 21 2.54 3.32 23.71
N VAL A 22 2.14 2.23 23.05
CA VAL A 22 1.72 2.26 21.63
C VAL A 22 0.52 3.18 21.45
N SER A 23 -0.48 3.11 22.33
CA SER A 23 -1.64 4.00 22.29
C SER A 23 -1.24 5.47 22.44
N ILE A 24 -0.33 5.79 23.37
CA ILE A 24 0.16 7.17 23.54
C ILE A 24 0.90 7.63 22.28
N VAL A 25 1.79 6.80 21.73
CA VAL A 25 2.54 7.13 20.50
C VAL A 25 1.60 7.37 19.33
N VAL A 26 0.60 6.50 19.12
CA VAL A 26 -0.42 6.66 18.08
C VAL A 26 -1.18 7.96 18.28
N LEU A 27 -1.58 8.27 19.52
CA LEU A 27 -2.35 9.48 19.83
C LEU A 27 -1.54 10.75 19.58
N LEU A 28 -0.24 10.76 19.90
CA LEU A 28 0.67 11.86 19.59
C LEU A 28 0.86 12.07 18.08
N ILE A 29 1.00 10.97 17.31
CA ILE A 29 1.11 11.02 15.85
C ILE A 29 -0.18 11.58 15.24
N LEU A 30 -1.35 11.11 15.69
CA LEU A 30 -2.65 11.59 15.21
C LEU A 30 -2.86 13.07 15.53
N PHE A 31 -2.51 13.50 16.75
CA PHE A 31 -2.62 14.89 17.16
C PHE A 31 -1.72 15.78 16.30
N GLY A 32 -0.44 15.43 16.16
CA GLY A 32 0.51 16.17 15.32
C GLY A 32 0.08 16.23 13.85
N SER A 33 -0.34 15.10 13.28
CA SER A 33 -0.82 15.04 11.89
C SER A 33 -2.06 15.89 11.66
N THR A 34 -3.00 15.92 12.61
CA THR A 34 -4.22 16.73 12.50
C THR A 34 -3.91 18.21 12.63
N ALA A 35 -3.00 18.58 13.53
CA ALA A 35 -2.55 19.95 13.69
C ALA A 35 -1.89 20.46 12.40
N THR A 36 -0.93 19.73 11.84
CA THR A 36 -0.28 20.10 10.56
C THR A 36 -1.30 20.22 9.43
N PHE A 37 -2.21 19.24 9.30
CA PHE A 37 -3.24 19.29 8.27
C PHE A 37 -4.13 20.53 8.39
N TYR A 38 -4.56 20.87 9.59
CA TYR A 38 -5.41 22.03 9.84
C TYR A 38 -4.68 23.35 9.57
N THR A 39 -3.42 23.45 10.01
CA THR A 39 -2.56 24.60 9.75
C THR A 39 -2.33 24.80 8.25
N ASP A 40 -2.02 23.73 7.51
CA ASP A 40 -1.84 23.78 6.06
C ASP A 40 -3.13 24.22 5.36
N LEU A 41 -4.27 23.62 5.75
CA LEU A 41 -5.58 23.98 5.20
C LEU A 41 -5.88 25.48 5.38
N LEU A 42 -5.64 26.02 6.58
CA LEU A 42 -5.85 27.44 6.86
C LEU A 42 -4.90 28.30 6.03
N TRP A 43 -3.62 27.94 5.93
CA TRP A 43 -2.64 28.66 5.13
C TRP A 43 -3.01 28.71 3.64
N PHE A 44 -3.42 27.56 3.06
CA PHE A 44 -3.87 27.50 1.67
C PHE A 44 -5.17 28.29 1.43
N LYS A 45 -6.03 28.39 2.45
CA LYS A 45 -7.24 29.23 2.39
C LYS A 45 -6.88 30.71 2.39
N GLU A 46 -6.01 31.16 3.29
CA GLU A 46 -5.58 32.56 3.40
C GLU A 46 -4.83 33.04 2.15
N THR A 47 -4.05 32.16 1.53
CA THR A 47 -3.31 32.46 0.29
C THR A 47 -4.16 32.35 -0.98
N GLY A 48 -5.44 31.95 -0.88
CA GLY A 48 -6.34 31.78 -2.03
C GLY A 48 -6.06 30.53 -2.88
N PHE A 49 -5.15 29.64 -2.45
CA PHE A 49 -4.78 28.41 -3.17
C PHE A 49 -5.46 27.14 -2.62
N GLN A 50 -6.61 27.27 -1.96
CA GLN A 50 -7.36 26.15 -1.38
C GLN A 50 -7.61 25.01 -2.39
N THR A 51 -7.88 25.34 -3.67
CA THR A 51 -8.08 24.35 -4.73
C THR A 51 -6.84 23.45 -4.90
N VAL A 52 -5.64 24.01 -4.84
CA VAL A 52 -4.36 23.27 -5.00
C VAL A 52 -4.19 22.23 -3.90
N PHE A 53 -4.55 22.58 -2.66
CA PHE A 53 -4.49 21.66 -1.52
C PHE A 53 -5.37 20.43 -1.74
N PHE A 54 -6.63 20.63 -2.14
CA PHE A 54 -7.53 19.52 -2.41
C PHE A 54 -7.14 18.75 -3.68
N THR A 55 -6.66 19.42 -4.73
CA THR A 55 -6.13 18.76 -5.93
C THR A 55 -4.98 17.83 -5.56
N GLN A 56 -4.07 18.26 -4.68
CA GLN A 56 -2.98 17.41 -4.19
C GLN A 56 -3.50 16.18 -3.44
N ILE A 57 -4.46 16.34 -2.52
CA ILE A 57 -5.02 15.24 -1.73
C ILE A 57 -5.75 14.24 -2.62
N TRP A 58 -6.63 14.72 -3.50
CA TRP A 58 -7.37 13.86 -4.42
C TRP A 58 -6.45 13.14 -5.38
N THR A 59 -5.42 13.81 -5.88
CA THR A 59 -4.40 13.18 -6.73
C THR A 59 -3.67 12.07 -5.99
N LYS A 60 -3.21 12.33 -4.76
CA LYS A 60 -2.56 11.32 -3.91
C LYS A 60 -3.48 10.12 -3.66
N ALA A 61 -4.73 10.37 -3.30
CA ALA A 61 -5.72 9.33 -3.06
C ALA A 61 -6.00 8.50 -4.34
N PHE A 62 -6.17 9.18 -5.48
CA PHE A 62 -6.38 8.54 -6.78
C PHE A 62 -5.20 7.64 -7.17
N LEU A 63 -3.96 8.12 -7.06
CA LEU A 63 -2.75 7.32 -7.31
C LEU A 63 -2.67 6.12 -6.38
N GLY A 64 -2.84 6.34 -5.07
CA GLY A 64 -2.78 5.27 -4.08
C GLY A 64 -3.80 4.16 -4.34
N LEU A 65 -5.05 4.54 -4.59
CA LEU A 65 -6.13 3.60 -4.89
C LEU A 65 -5.90 2.89 -6.22
N THR A 66 -5.56 3.62 -7.28
CA THR A 66 -5.39 3.03 -8.62
C THR A 66 -4.27 2.00 -8.63
N PHE A 67 -3.07 2.37 -8.16
CA PHE A 67 -1.93 1.46 -8.14
C PHE A 67 -2.13 0.33 -7.13
N GLY A 68 -2.74 0.60 -5.98
CA GLY A 68 -3.03 -0.43 -4.99
C GLY A 68 -4.05 -1.47 -5.47
N VAL A 69 -5.11 -1.02 -6.15
CA VAL A 69 -6.12 -1.91 -6.76
C VAL A 69 -5.51 -2.71 -7.91
N ILE A 70 -4.68 -2.08 -8.76
CA ILE A 70 -3.98 -2.79 -9.84
C ILE A 70 -3.09 -3.89 -9.24
N PHE A 71 -2.28 -3.57 -8.22
CA PHE A 71 -1.41 -4.56 -7.56
C PHE A 71 -2.24 -5.71 -6.98
N ALA A 72 -3.26 -5.40 -6.18
CA ALA A 72 -4.10 -6.41 -5.54
C ALA A 72 -4.81 -7.28 -6.59
N GLY A 73 -5.31 -6.68 -7.68
CA GLY A 73 -5.93 -7.38 -8.80
C GLY A 73 -4.96 -8.34 -9.50
N VAL A 74 -3.75 -7.87 -9.82
CA VAL A 74 -2.72 -8.73 -10.45
C VAL A 74 -2.31 -9.87 -9.53
N MET A 75 -2.15 -9.60 -8.23
CA MET A 75 -1.81 -10.64 -7.26
C MET A 75 -2.91 -11.69 -7.11
N LEU A 76 -4.17 -11.26 -7.03
CA LEU A 76 -5.32 -12.18 -6.98
C LEU A 76 -5.44 -13.02 -8.24
N LEU A 77 -5.25 -12.41 -9.42
CA LEU A 77 -5.24 -13.13 -10.69
C LEU A 77 -4.12 -14.16 -10.73
N ASN A 78 -2.92 -13.78 -10.30
CA ASN A 78 -1.78 -14.69 -10.25
C ASN A 78 -2.06 -15.90 -9.33
N LEU A 79 -2.53 -15.65 -8.10
CA LEU A 79 -2.88 -16.71 -7.16
C LEU A 79 -4.03 -17.60 -7.66
N TRP A 80 -5.01 -17.02 -8.35
CA TRP A 80 -6.09 -17.79 -8.98
C TRP A 80 -5.55 -18.72 -10.07
N VAL A 81 -4.61 -18.24 -10.91
CA VAL A 81 -3.94 -19.06 -11.93
C VAL A 81 -3.13 -20.20 -11.29
N VAL A 82 -2.40 -19.93 -10.21
CA VAL A 82 -1.63 -20.96 -9.50
C VAL A 82 -2.54 -22.01 -8.88
N GLN A 83 -3.63 -21.61 -8.23
CA GLN A 83 -4.61 -22.54 -7.66
C GLN A 83 -5.26 -23.42 -8.75
N LYS A 84 -5.56 -22.86 -9.92
CA LYS A 84 -6.13 -23.62 -11.05
C LYS A 84 -5.11 -24.57 -11.69
N SER A 85 -3.85 -24.15 -11.79
CA SER A 85 -2.78 -24.92 -12.45
C SER A 85 -2.20 -26.02 -11.56
N THR A 86 -2.37 -25.91 -10.24
CA THR A 86 -2.03 -26.96 -9.28
C THR A 86 -3.10 -28.06 -9.35
N SER A 87 -3.10 -28.83 -10.43
CA SER A 87 -3.92 -30.03 -10.55
C SER A 87 -3.45 -31.02 -9.48
N PRO A 88 -4.33 -31.51 -8.58
CA PRO A 88 -3.93 -32.44 -7.54
C PRO A 88 -3.65 -33.81 -8.18
N SER A 89 -2.41 -34.03 -8.62
CA SER A 89 -1.90 -35.37 -8.86
C SER A 89 -1.74 -36.06 -7.50
N ARG A 90 -2.82 -36.66 -6.99
CA ARG A 90 -2.79 -37.47 -5.76
C ARG A 90 -3.36 -38.85 -6.02
N LEU A 91 -2.51 -39.84 -5.83
CA LEU A 91 -2.88 -41.24 -5.63
C LEU A 91 -3.70 -41.30 -4.34
N PHE A 92 -4.99 -41.65 -4.44
CA PHE A 92 -5.93 -41.67 -3.32
C PHE A 92 -5.48 -42.66 -2.23
N THR A 93 -5.12 -42.17 -1.03
CA THR A 93 -4.94 -43.01 0.18
C THR A 93 -5.96 -42.61 1.24
N MET A 94 -6.43 -43.56 2.07
CA MET A 94 -7.42 -43.33 3.14
C MET A 94 -7.05 -42.20 4.13
N GLN A 95 -5.76 -41.86 4.27
CA GLN A 95 -5.25 -40.73 5.05
C GLN A 95 -5.70 -39.35 4.49
N ASP A 96 -5.94 -39.26 3.17
CA ASP A 96 -6.33 -38.02 2.50
C ASP A 96 -7.77 -37.60 2.84
N GLN A 97 -8.67 -38.53 3.18
CA GLN A 97 -10.08 -38.23 3.47
C GLN A 97 -10.27 -37.43 4.77
N VAL A 98 -9.43 -37.67 5.79
CA VAL A 98 -9.43 -36.87 7.04
C VAL A 98 -8.84 -35.49 6.78
N LEU A 99 -7.81 -35.39 5.93
CA LEU A 99 -7.21 -34.13 5.49
C LEU A 99 -8.19 -33.29 4.64
N GLU A 100 -8.99 -33.92 3.80
CA GLU A 100 -10.01 -33.26 2.96
C GLU A 100 -11.12 -32.63 3.80
N ARG A 101 -11.59 -33.29 4.87
CA ARG A 101 -12.55 -32.70 5.81
C ARG A 101 -11.99 -31.47 6.53
N TYR A 102 -10.71 -31.52 6.92
CA TYR A 102 -10.04 -30.35 7.51
C TYR A 102 -9.86 -29.20 6.50
N ARG A 103 -9.51 -29.52 5.24
CA ARG A 103 -9.39 -28.53 4.15
C ARG A 103 -10.73 -27.89 3.79
N ALA A 104 -11.82 -28.65 3.78
CA ALA A 104 -13.15 -28.14 3.44
C ALA A 104 -13.62 -27.08 4.46
N THR A 105 -13.32 -27.28 5.75
CA THR A 105 -13.66 -26.32 6.80
C THR A 105 -12.76 -25.08 6.78
N LEU A 106 -11.49 -25.21 6.39
CA LEU A 106 -10.51 -24.12 6.37
C LEU A 106 -10.48 -23.33 5.04
N GLN A 107 -10.96 -23.91 3.94
CA GLN A 107 -11.00 -23.30 2.61
C GLN A 107 -11.60 -21.87 2.56
N PRO A 108 -12.74 -21.57 3.21
CA PRO A 108 -13.30 -20.21 3.17
C PRO A 108 -12.39 -19.20 3.86
N TYR A 109 -11.76 -19.57 4.98
CA TYR A 109 -10.83 -18.69 5.70
C TYR A 109 -9.55 -18.41 4.90
N VAL A 110 -9.05 -19.42 4.17
CA VAL A 110 -7.87 -19.25 3.29
C VAL A 110 -8.18 -18.31 2.13
N ARG A 111 -9.38 -18.40 1.53
CA ARG A 111 -9.78 -17.47 0.45
C ARG A 111 -9.86 -16.03 0.93
N TRP A 112 -10.49 -15.78 2.08
CA TRP A 112 -10.54 -14.43 2.66
C TRP A 112 -9.17 -13.93 3.12
N GLY A 113 -8.32 -14.84 3.63
CA GLY A 113 -6.93 -14.53 3.98
C GLY A 113 -6.12 -14.07 2.78
N VAL A 114 -6.26 -14.73 1.62
CA VAL A 114 -5.60 -14.35 0.37
C VAL A 114 -6.06 -12.97 -0.11
N VAL A 115 -7.37 -12.69 -0.05
CA VAL A 115 -7.90 -11.35 -0.39
C VAL A 115 -7.38 -10.29 0.56
N GLY A 116 -7.43 -10.55 1.87
CA GLY A 116 -6.91 -9.64 2.88
C GLY A 116 -5.42 -9.35 2.71
N LEU A 117 -4.62 -10.38 2.43
CA LEU A 117 -3.18 -10.25 2.19
C LEU A 117 -2.90 -9.45 0.91
N SER A 118 -3.62 -9.75 -0.18
CA SER A 118 -3.47 -9.04 -1.46
C SER A 118 -3.84 -7.56 -1.33
N LEU A 119 -4.90 -7.24 -0.57
CA LEU A 119 -5.28 -5.87 -0.26
C LEU A 119 -4.22 -5.17 0.61
N LEU A 120 -3.67 -5.86 1.61
CA LEU A 120 -2.62 -5.32 2.47
C LEU A 120 -1.36 -4.97 1.66
N PHE A 121 -0.87 -5.89 0.84
CA PHE A 121 0.26 -5.60 -0.06
C PHE A 121 -0.09 -4.54 -1.11
N GLY A 122 -1.33 -4.53 -1.61
CA GLY A 122 -1.84 -3.48 -2.50
C GLY A 122 -1.79 -2.10 -1.85
N LEU A 123 -2.16 -1.97 -0.58
CA LEU A 123 -2.05 -0.71 0.16
C LEU A 123 -0.59 -0.26 0.28
N PHE A 124 0.35 -1.16 0.55
CA PHE A 124 1.78 -0.83 0.56
C PHE A 124 2.28 -0.40 -0.82
N ALA A 125 1.95 -1.16 -1.88
CA ALA A 125 2.35 -0.85 -3.25
C ALA A 125 1.75 0.48 -3.74
N GLY A 126 0.49 0.77 -3.39
CA GLY A 126 -0.20 2.02 -3.70
C GLY A 126 0.33 3.21 -2.90
N SER A 127 0.73 3.01 -1.64
CA SER A 127 1.29 4.07 -0.80
C SER A 127 2.51 4.74 -1.45
N GLY A 128 3.37 3.96 -2.12
CA GLY A 128 4.51 4.47 -2.87
C GLY A 128 4.11 5.40 -4.03
N ALA A 129 3.00 5.11 -4.72
CA ALA A 129 2.49 5.92 -5.82
C ALA A 129 1.98 7.30 -5.37
N THR A 130 1.53 7.44 -4.12
CA THR A 130 1.09 8.73 -3.58
C THR A 130 2.21 9.78 -3.57
N SER A 131 3.48 9.35 -3.46
CA SER A 131 4.65 10.25 -3.52
C SER A 131 4.83 10.89 -4.90
N GLN A 132 4.27 10.27 -5.95
CA GLN A 132 4.45 10.67 -7.35
C GLN A 132 3.38 11.64 -7.85
N TRP A 133 2.55 12.19 -6.96
CA TRP A 133 1.46 13.12 -7.29
C TRP A 133 1.92 14.28 -8.19
N ARG A 134 3.12 14.82 -7.96
CA ARG A 134 3.67 15.92 -8.77
C ARG A 134 4.04 15.48 -10.19
N ASN A 135 4.67 14.31 -10.31
CA ASN A 135 5.03 13.73 -11.62
C ASN A 135 3.77 13.35 -12.40
N TRP A 136 2.72 12.86 -11.74
CA TRP A 136 1.43 12.63 -12.37
C TRP A 136 0.78 13.91 -12.88
N LEU A 137 0.74 14.98 -12.07
CA LEU A 137 0.16 16.26 -12.51
C LEU A 137 0.93 16.88 -13.67
N MET A 138 2.27 16.75 -13.68
CA MET A 138 3.12 17.16 -14.79
C MET A 138 2.85 16.32 -16.04
N PHE A 139 2.71 15.00 -15.90
CA PHE A 139 2.36 14.10 -16.99
C PHE A 139 0.98 14.43 -17.58
N SER A 140 -0.03 14.63 -16.73
CA SER A 140 -1.41 14.87 -17.16
C SER A 140 -1.61 16.25 -17.81
N HIS A 141 -0.82 17.25 -17.39
CA HIS A 141 -0.84 18.60 -17.95
C HIS A 141 0.42 18.92 -18.76
N SER A 142 1.00 17.92 -19.43
CA SER A 142 2.25 18.10 -20.20
C SER A 142 2.08 19.14 -21.30
N GLN A 143 3.05 20.06 -21.43
CA GLN A 143 3.08 21.07 -22.49
C GLN A 143 4.28 20.85 -23.41
N HIS A 144 4.17 21.34 -24.65
CA HIS A 144 5.27 21.35 -25.61
C HIS A 144 6.11 22.62 -25.41
N PHE A 145 7.44 22.49 -25.43
CA PHE A 145 8.33 23.64 -25.32
C PHE A 145 8.54 24.36 -26.66
N GLY A 146 8.30 23.71 -27.79
CA GLY A 146 8.16 24.35 -29.10
C GLY A 146 9.44 24.91 -29.74
N GLY A 147 10.59 24.83 -29.06
CA GLY A 147 11.84 25.46 -29.52
C GLY A 147 12.94 24.50 -29.99
N ALA A 148 13.03 23.28 -29.45
CA ALA A 148 14.08 22.33 -29.82
C ALA A 148 13.63 20.88 -29.60
N THR A 149 13.75 20.08 -30.66
CA THR A 149 13.53 18.62 -30.64
C THR A 149 14.88 17.93 -30.55
N ASP A 150 14.98 16.88 -29.74
CA ASP A 150 16.20 16.07 -29.65
C ASP A 150 16.57 15.47 -31.03
N PRO A 151 17.82 15.66 -31.52
CA PRO A 151 18.27 15.12 -32.80
C PRO A 151 18.25 13.58 -32.90
N ILE A 152 18.34 12.87 -31.78
CA ILE A 152 18.44 11.40 -31.76
C ILE A 152 17.05 10.79 -31.76
N PHE A 153 16.25 11.07 -30.73
CA PHE A 153 14.95 10.42 -30.52
C PHE A 153 13.78 11.20 -31.11
N HIS A 154 14.02 12.39 -31.68
CA HIS A 154 13.00 13.24 -32.28
C HIS A 154 11.85 13.53 -31.31
N LYS A 155 12.16 13.68 -30.01
CA LYS A 155 11.23 14.03 -28.94
C LYS A 155 11.43 15.48 -28.51
N ASP A 156 10.33 16.17 -28.22
CA ASP A 156 10.38 17.50 -27.61
C ASP A 156 10.99 17.42 -26.21
N ILE A 157 11.70 18.47 -25.79
CA ILE A 157 12.30 18.55 -24.44
C ILE A 157 11.24 18.34 -23.35
N GLY A 158 9.99 18.76 -23.58
CA GLY A 158 8.87 18.57 -22.67
C GLY A 158 8.51 17.12 -22.41
N PHE A 159 8.84 16.21 -23.33
CA PHE A 159 8.72 14.77 -23.07
C PHE A 159 9.59 14.35 -21.87
N TYR A 160 10.85 14.79 -21.84
CA TYR A 160 11.82 14.40 -20.82
C TYR A 160 11.52 15.02 -19.45
N VAL A 161 10.94 16.23 -19.42
CA VAL A 161 10.61 16.93 -18.18
C VAL A 161 9.27 16.48 -17.61
N PHE A 162 8.23 16.37 -18.45
CA PHE A 162 6.87 16.15 -17.97
C PHE A 162 6.45 14.68 -17.99
N ARG A 163 6.89 13.91 -18.98
CA ARG A 163 6.36 12.54 -19.18
C ARG A 163 7.30 11.46 -18.68
N LEU A 164 8.57 11.55 -19.05
CA LEU A 164 9.57 10.53 -18.74
C LEU A 164 9.67 10.17 -17.25
N PRO A 165 9.63 11.11 -16.28
CA PRO A 165 9.72 10.75 -14.87
C PRO A 165 8.56 9.85 -14.40
N PHE A 166 7.34 10.14 -14.86
CA PHE A 166 6.16 9.35 -14.51
C PHE A 166 6.16 8.00 -15.22
N GLU A 167 6.48 7.96 -16.52
CA GLU A 167 6.58 6.71 -17.28
C GLU A 167 7.62 5.76 -16.65
N ARG A 168 8.81 6.28 -16.31
CA ARG A 168 9.85 5.50 -15.63
C ARG A 168 9.38 4.97 -14.28
N PHE A 169 8.63 5.76 -13.52
CA PHE A 169 8.02 5.31 -12.28
C PHE A 169 7.05 4.15 -12.54
N VAL A 170 6.15 4.26 -13.51
CA VAL A 170 5.19 3.21 -13.87
C VAL A 170 5.91 1.91 -14.24
N PHE A 171 6.94 1.99 -15.09
CA PHE A 171 7.72 0.80 -15.46
C PHE A 171 8.44 0.17 -14.27
N THR A 172 9.11 0.99 -13.45
CA THR A 172 9.85 0.49 -12.27
C THR A 172 8.89 -0.13 -11.25
N TRP A 173 7.75 0.51 -11.03
CA TRP A 173 6.71 0.02 -10.14
C TRP A 173 6.10 -1.28 -10.66
N ALA A 174 5.76 -1.36 -11.95
CA ALA A 174 5.18 -2.57 -12.54
C ALA A 174 6.16 -3.74 -12.46
N PHE A 175 7.42 -3.51 -12.83
CA PHE A 175 8.48 -4.53 -12.73
C PHE A 175 8.68 -5.01 -11.28
N SER A 176 8.80 -4.09 -10.33
CA SER A 176 8.96 -4.44 -8.91
C SER A 176 7.74 -5.18 -8.37
N SER A 177 6.54 -4.78 -8.78
CA SER A 177 5.29 -5.42 -8.40
C SER A 177 5.24 -6.87 -8.87
N LEU A 178 5.57 -7.11 -10.14
CA LEU A 178 5.62 -8.46 -10.71
C LEU A 178 6.67 -9.33 -10.02
N LEU A 179 7.84 -8.78 -9.71
CA LEU A 179 8.86 -9.51 -8.94
C LEU A 179 8.34 -9.91 -7.56
N VAL A 180 7.75 -8.96 -6.81
CA VAL A 180 7.19 -9.23 -5.48
C VAL A 180 6.10 -10.30 -5.55
N ILE A 181 5.16 -10.19 -6.50
CA ILE A 181 4.07 -11.17 -6.67
C ILE A 181 4.63 -12.55 -7.00
N THR A 182 5.64 -12.62 -7.88
CA THR A 182 6.27 -13.90 -8.26
C THR A 182 6.97 -14.53 -7.07
N ILE A 183 7.71 -13.75 -6.28
CA ILE A 183 8.39 -14.24 -5.07
C ILE A 183 7.36 -14.71 -4.04
N LEU A 184 6.31 -13.92 -3.77
CA LEU A 184 5.27 -14.27 -2.80
C LEU A 184 4.46 -15.51 -3.20
N THR A 185 4.38 -15.82 -4.49
CA THR A 185 3.63 -16.97 -4.99
C THR A 185 4.50 -18.20 -5.20
N GLY A 186 5.79 -18.01 -5.51
CA GLY A 186 6.75 -19.09 -5.71
C GLY A 186 7.39 -19.64 -4.43
N LEU A 187 7.23 -18.93 -3.30
CA LEU A 187 7.66 -19.35 -1.96
C LEU A 187 6.57 -20.22 -1.28
#